data_AF-A0A8J1TMU7-F1
#
_entry.id   AF-A0A8J1TMU7-F1
#
_cell.length_a   1.000
_cell.length_b   1.000
_cell.length_c   1.000
_cell.angle_alpha   90.00
_cell.angle_beta   90.00
_cell.angle_gamma   90.00
#
_symmetry.space_group_name_H-M   'P 1'
#
loop_
_entity.id
_entity.type
_entity.pdbx_description
1 polymer ?
#
loop_
_entity_poly.entity_id
_entity_poly.type
_entity_poly.pdbx_seq_one_letter_code
_entity_poly.pdbx_strand_id
1 'polypeptide(L)'
;MTDRADMASESTKIDILNFDDRFARGQREYEHGRFINAEKEYANALKLASDKKETSTCLEALGDIYLEYGKHRNDRICLLKASALYNGAKVRLNTEDLQLDVLKTKIANIECVMLELLGNLKDGSNVKSDEKTQIYKSTLDEIRTNTEKMLNDISATGPYDAKADISTTERINAESKHTEKVICVATTLVERMKAMIQEMVNDCLNNMEPMTFPWALIG
;
A
#
# COMPACT_ATOMS: atom_id res chain seq x y z
N MET A 1 -36.49 -16.08 -46.95
CA MET A 1 -35.60 -17.25 -46.88
C MET A 1 -34.23 -16.70 -46.59
N THR A 2 -33.96 -16.41 -45.30
CA THR A 2 -33.05 -17.20 -44.41
C THR A 2 -31.60 -17.00 -44.87
N ASP A 3 -30.70 -16.27 -44.21
CA ASP A 3 -30.45 -16.18 -42.78
C ASP A 3 -29.86 -14.81 -42.41
N ARG A 4 -30.46 -14.17 -41.41
CA ARG A 4 -29.88 -13.00 -40.71
C ARG A 4 -30.06 -13.15 -39.20
N ALA A 5 -30.00 -14.40 -38.74
CA ALA A 5 -30.34 -14.82 -37.38
C ALA A 5 -29.14 -15.39 -36.58
N ASP A 6 -27.90 -15.26 -37.08
CA ASP A 6 -26.71 -15.77 -36.37
C ASP A 6 -25.90 -14.68 -35.63
N MET A 7 -26.42 -13.46 -35.50
CA MET A 7 -25.78 -12.37 -34.73
C MET A 7 -26.38 -12.15 -33.34
N ALA A 8 -26.95 -13.18 -32.70
CA ALA A 8 -27.58 -13.04 -31.39
C ALA A 8 -27.45 -14.28 -30.48
N SER A 9 -26.34 -15.01 -30.53
CA SER A 9 -26.07 -16.06 -29.53
C SER A 9 -24.60 -16.19 -29.13
N GLU A 10 -23.95 -15.08 -28.80
CA GLU A 10 -22.81 -15.15 -27.89
C GLU A 10 -23.23 -14.49 -26.57
N SER A 11 -24.28 -15.09 -25.99
CA SER A 11 -24.69 -14.82 -24.63
C SER A 11 -23.52 -15.12 -23.71
N THR A 12 -23.03 -14.07 -23.07
CA THR A 12 -22.39 -14.01 -21.76
C THR A 12 -22.47 -15.32 -20.98
N LYS A 13 -21.59 -16.28 -21.27
CA LYS A 13 -21.15 -17.24 -20.26
C LYS A 13 -20.38 -16.40 -19.26
N ILE A 14 -21.01 -16.08 -18.15
CA ILE A 14 -20.28 -15.74 -16.93
C ILE A 14 -19.52 -17.02 -16.59
N ASP A 15 -18.36 -17.20 -17.22
CA ASP A 15 -17.40 -18.19 -16.82
C ASP A 15 -17.13 -17.90 -15.33
N ILE A 16 -17.68 -18.75 -14.46
CA ILE A 16 -17.34 -18.78 -13.03
C ILE A 16 -15.92 -19.37 -12.98
N LEU A 17 -14.96 -18.57 -13.41
CA LEU A 17 -13.55 -18.89 -13.36
C LEU A 17 -13.12 -18.88 -11.90
N ASN A 18 -12.40 -19.90 -11.51
CA ASN A 18 -11.76 -19.97 -10.20
C ASN A 18 -10.56 -19.03 -10.15
N PHE A 19 -9.93 -18.94 -8.97
CA PHE A 19 -8.74 -18.12 -8.76
C PHE A 19 -7.61 -18.48 -9.75
N ASP A 20 -7.28 -19.76 -9.86
CA ASP A 20 -6.16 -20.26 -10.67
C ASP A 20 -6.32 -19.90 -12.15
N ASP A 21 -7.52 -20.04 -12.70
CA ASP A 21 -7.81 -19.74 -14.09
C ASP A 21 -7.66 -18.25 -14.39
N ARG A 22 -8.13 -17.38 -13.48
CA ARG A 22 -7.98 -15.93 -13.61
C ARG A 22 -6.52 -15.51 -13.48
N PHE A 23 -5.81 -16.10 -12.53
CA PHE A 23 -4.39 -15.83 -12.35
C PHE A 23 -3.57 -16.27 -13.58
N ALA A 24 -3.82 -17.46 -14.12
CA ALA A 24 -3.16 -17.96 -15.32
C ALA A 24 -3.52 -17.15 -16.59
N ARG A 25 -4.73 -16.61 -16.68
CA ARG A 25 -5.10 -15.64 -17.74
C ARG A 25 -4.30 -14.34 -17.58
N GLY A 26 -4.21 -13.80 -16.37
CA GLY A 26 -3.40 -12.63 -16.06
C GLY A 26 -1.94 -12.81 -16.44
N GLN A 27 -1.35 -13.96 -16.09
CA GLN A 27 0.03 -14.31 -16.41
C GLN A 27 0.27 -14.37 -17.93
N ARG A 28 -0.64 -14.98 -18.69
CA ARG A 28 -0.55 -15.00 -20.15
C ARG A 28 -0.64 -13.59 -20.73
N GLU A 29 -1.58 -12.77 -20.29
CA GLU A 29 -1.70 -11.39 -20.77
C GLU A 29 -0.45 -10.56 -20.45
N TYR A 30 0.15 -10.79 -19.28
CA TYR A 30 1.39 -10.16 -18.85
C TYR A 30 2.56 -10.54 -19.78
N GLU A 31 2.74 -11.83 -20.07
CA GLU A 31 3.79 -12.33 -20.98
C GLU A 31 3.67 -11.78 -22.41
N HIS A 32 2.44 -11.50 -22.86
CA HIS A 32 2.20 -10.86 -24.16
C HIS A 32 2.32 -9.32 -24.12
N GLY A 33 2.72 -8.72 -23.00
CA GLY A 33 2.83 -7.26 -22.83
C GLY A 33 1.49 -6.53 -22.79
N ARG A 34 0.36 -7.25 -22.64
CA ARG A 34 -0.99 -6.68 -22.55
C ARG A 34 -1.33 -6.33 -21.10
N PHE A 35 -0.56 -5.40 -20.54
CA PHE A 35 -0.61 -5.03 -19.12
C PHE A 35 -1.99 -4.59 -18.60
N ILE A 36 -2.79 -3.88 -19.41
CA ILE A 36 -4.16 -3.46 -19.02
C ILE A 36 -5.07 -4.69 -18.80
N ASN A 37 -4.96 -5.68 -19.69
CA ASN A 37 -5.73 -6.91 -19.57
C ASN A 37 -5.22 -7.76 -18.40
N ALA A 38 -3.89 -7.84 -18.23
CA ALA A 38 -3.27 -8.54 -17.11
C ALA A 38 -3.71 -7.95 -15.76
N GLU A 39 -3.71 -6.62 -15.63
CA GLU A 39 -4.17 -5.92 -14.42
C GLU A 39 -5.63 -6.28 -14.11
N LYS A 40 -6.51 -6.26 -15.11
CA LYS A 40 -7.91 -6.61 -14.96
C LYS A 40 -8.09 -8.06 -14.48
N GLU A 41 -7.36 -9.00 -15.07
CA GLU A 41 -7.45 -10.41 -14.70
C GLU A 41 -6.88 -10.68 -13.31
N TYR A 42 -5.76 -10.05 -12.93
CA TYR A 42 -5.23 -10.13 -11.56
C TYR A 42 -6.15 -9.47 -10.53
N ALA A 43 -6.80 -8.35 -10.85
CA ALA A 43 -7.79 -7.73 -9.97
C ALA A 43 -9.03 -8.62 -9.79
N ASN A 44 -9.43 -9.36 -10.82
CA ASN A 44 -10.50 -10.36 -10.70
C ASN A 44 -10.05 -11.58 -9.89
N ALA A 45 -8.82 -12.07 -10.07
CA ALA A 45 -8.24 -13.13 -9.24
C ALA A 45 -8.17 -12.71 -7.77
N LEU A 46 -7.75 -11.48 -7.48
CA LEU A 46 -7.68 -10.94 -6.13
C LEU A 46 -9.04 -10.94 -5.40
N LYS A 47 -10.15 -10.75 -6.12
CA LYS A 47 -11.51 -10.86 -5.55
C LYS A 47 -11.90 -12.29 -5.20
N LEU A 48 -11.29 -13.27 -5.85
CA LEU A 48 -11.52 -14.70 -5.65
C LEU A 48 -10.51 -15.33 -4.68
N ALA A 49 -9.47 -14.58 -4.29
CA ALA A 49 -8.46 -15.04 -3.36
C ALA A 49 -9.10 -15.42 -2.02
N SER A 50 -8.87 -16.66 -1.62
CA SER A 50 -9.42 -17.27 -0.42
C SER A 50 -8.45 -17.23 0.75
N ASP A 51 -7.14 -17.25 0.46
CA ASP A 51 -6.09 -17.23 1.46
C ASP A 51 -5.15 -16.00 1.34
N LYS A 52 -4.30 -15.83 2.36
CA LYS A 52 -3.33 -14.73 2.41
C LYS A 52 -2.24 -14.86 1.34
N LYS A 53 -1.91 -16.08 0.90
CA LYS A 53 -0.83 -16.36 -0.04
C LYS A 53 -1.24 -16.06 -1.47
N GLU A 54 -2.44 -16.46 -1.87
CA GLU A 54 -3.14 -16.09 -3.10
C GLU A 54 -3.25 -14.57 -3.20
N THR A 55 -3.69 -13.93 -2.11
CA THR A 55 -3.78 -12.46 -2.04
C THR A 55 -2.41 -11.81 -2.23
N SER A 56 -1.37 -12.32 -1.56
CA SER A 56 0.01 -11.83 -1.70
C SER A 56 0.51 -11.97 -3.14
N THR A 57 0.25 -13.12 -3.76
CA THR A 57 0.68 -13.43 -5.13
C THR A 57 0.01 -12.50 -6.15
N CYS A 58 -1.29 -12.22 -6.01
CA CYS A 58 -1.97 -11.23 -6.85
C CYS A 58 -1.42 -9.81 -6.66
N LEU A 59 -1.12 -9.41 -5.42
CA LEU A 59 -0.55 -8.09 -5.14
C LEU A 59 0.87 -7.95 -5.72
N GLU A 60 1.67 -9.01 -5.65
CA GLU A 60 2.99 -9.06 -6.29
C GLU A 60 2.87 -8.89 -7.81
N ALA A 61 1.99 -9.66 -8.46
CA ALA A 61 1.81 -9.60 -9.90
C ALA A 61 1.27 -8.24 -10.39
N LEU A 62 0.38 -7.61 -9.62
CA LEU A 62 -0.03 -6.22 -9.88
C LEU A 62 1.14 -5.24 -9.68
N GLY A 63 1.97 -5.45 -8.66
CA GLY A 63 3.17 -4.66 -8.43
C GLY A 63 4.15 -4.72 -9.61
N ASP A 64 4.34 -5.89 -10.20
CA ASP A 64 5.20 -6.09 -11.37
C ASP A 64 4.71 -5.28 -12.58
N ILE A 65 3.40 -5.27 -12.84
CA ILE A 65 2.79 -4.43 -13.89
C ILE A 65 3.10 -2.94 -13.66
N TYR A 66 2.89 -2.45 -12.45
CA TYR A 66 3.12 -1.04 -12.12
C TYR A 66 4.60 -0.67 -12.13
N LEU A 67 5.49 -1.61 -11.80
CA LEU A 67 6.93 -1.43 -11.89
C LEU A 67 7.38 -1.26 -13.34
N GLU A 68 6.92 -2.13 -14.24
CA GLU A 68 7.23 -2.03 -15.67
C GLU A 68 6.69 -0.72 -16.27
N TYR A 69 5.45 -0.35 -15.94
CA TYR A 69 4.92 0.95 -16.36
C TYR A 69 5.71 2.14 -15.84
N GLY A 70 6.07 2.12 -14.55
CA GLY A 70 6.83 3.18 -13.90
C GLY A 70 8.21 3.37 -14.53
N LYS A 71 8.90 2.27 -14.86
CA LYS A 71 10.19 2.28 -15.56
C LYS A 71 10.07 2.78 -16.99
N HIS A 72 9.14 2.25 -17.77
CA HIS A 72 9.01 2.61 -19.19
C HIS A 72 8.57 4.06 -19.41
N ARG A 73 7.72 4.59 -18.51
CA ARG A 73 7.14 5.94 -18.64
C ARG A 73 7.84 6.98 -17.78
N ASN A 74 8.84 6.59 -16.99
CA ASN A 74 9.38 7.43 -15.92
C ASN A 74 8.27 7.99 -15.00
N ASP A 75 7.24 7.17 -14.76
CA ASP A 75 6.07 7.55 -13.97
C ASP A 75 6.28 7.19 -12.49
N ARG A 76 6.59 8.21 -11.71
CA ARG A 76 6.79 8.13 -10.25
C ARG A 76 5.56 7.62 -9.52
N ILE A 77 4.36 7.95 -9.99
CA ILE A 77 3.11 7.50 -9.36
C ILE A 77 2.95 5.99 -9.54
N CYS A 78 3.29 5.46 -10.71
CA CYS A 78 3.31 4.02 -10.96
C CYS A 78 4.34 3.30 -10.08
N LEU A 79 5.54 3.85 -9.92
CA LEU A 79 6.55 3.27 -9.02
C LEU A 79 6.07 3.25 -7.55
N LEU A 80 5.38 4.30 -7.10
CA LEU A 80 4.84 4.36 -5.74
C LEU A 80 3.71 3.34 -5.53
N LYS A 81 2.84 3.16 -6.53
CA LYS A 81 1.83 2.10 -6.54
C LYS A 81 2.46 0.71 -6.45
N ALA A 82 3.51 0.45 -7.22
CA ALA A 82 4.24 -0.83 -7.17
C ALA A 82 4.82 -1.09 -5.78
N SER A 83 5.43 -0.09 -5.15
CA SER A 83 5.97 -0.21 -3.78
C SER A 83 4.88 -0.49 -2.75
N ALA A 84 3.73 0.20 -2.86
CA ALA A 84 2.59 -0.04 -1.98
C ALA A 84 2.04 -1.48 -2.13
N LEU A 85 1.96 -2.00 -3.36
CA LEU A 85 1.50 -3.36 -3.64
C LEU A 85 2.45 -4.42 -3.09
N TYR A 86 3.77 -4.26 -3.26
CA TYR A 86 4.75 -5.18 -2.66
C TYR A 86 4.74 -5.14 -1.14
N ASN A 87 4.61 -3.96 -0.53
CA ASN A 87 4.45 -3.85 0.92
C ASN A 87 3.15 -4.53 1.38
N GLY A 88 2.06 -4.37 0.61
CA GLY A 88 0.79 -5.07 0.86
C GLY A 88 0.91 -6.59 0.77
N ALA A 89 1.65 -7.10 -0.21
CA ALA A 89 1.97 -8.52 -0.35
C ALA A 89 2.79 -9.02 0.84
N LYS A 90 3.85 -8.28 1.20
CA LYS A 90 4.77 -8.59 2.30
C LYS A 90 4.06 -8.76 3.65
N VAL A 91 3.09 -7.90 3.97
CA VAL A 91 2.32 -7.96 5.23
C VAL A 91 1.42 -9.20 5.33
N ARG A 92 1.06 -9.81 4.19
CA ARG A 92 0.19 -10.98 4.14
C ARG A 92 0.96 -12.30 4.27
N LEU A 93 2.27 -12.27 4.03
CA LEU A 93 3.16 -13.42 4.21
C LEU A 93 3.63 -13.56 5.67
N ASN A 94 3.96 -14.78 6.05
CA ASN A 94 4.60 -15.08 7.33
C ASN A 94 6.12 -14.82 7.22
N THR A 95 6.78 -14.68 8.38
CA THR A 95 8.22 -14.38 8.45
C THR A 95 9.12 -15.47 7.88
N GLU A 96 8.62 -16.69 7.72
CA GLU A 96 9.36 -17.86 7.21
C GLU A 96 9.19 -18.07 5.69
N ASP A 97 8.37 -17.25 5.02
CA ASP A 97 8.10 -17.41 3.59
C ASP A 97 9.30 -16.93 2.74
N LEU A 98 9.86 -17.80 1.90
CA LEU A 98 10.93 -17.47 0.94
C LEU A 98 10.56 -16.29 0.02
N GLN A 99 9.27 -16.12 -0.26
CA GLN A 99 8.73 -15.01 -1.06
C GLN A 99 8.91 -13.64 -0.38
N LEU A 100 9.11 -13.61 0.94
CA LEU A 100 9.38 -12.38 1.69
C LEU A 100 10.68 -11.71 1.22
N ASP A 101 11.74 -12.48 0.98
CA ASP A 101 13.02 -11.95 0.53
C ASP A 101 12.95 -11.46 -0.92
N VAL A 102 12.20 -12.16 -1.78
CA VAL A 102 11.90 -11.69 -3.14
C VAL A 102 11.20 -10.32 -3.11
N LEU A 103 10.18 -10.15 -2.25
CA LEU A 103 9.48 -8.88 -2.11
C LEU A 103 10.39 -7.78 -1.55
N LYS A 104 11.26 -8.08 -0.58
CA LYS A 104 12.27 -7.11 -0.09
C LYS A 104 13.18 -6.65 -1.22
N THR A 105 13.66 -7.57 -2.05
CA THR A 105 14.48 -7.24 -3.22
C THR A 105 13.71 -6.38 -4.23
N LYS A 106 12.43 -6.69 -4.49
CA LYS A 106 11.58 -5.88 -5.38
C LYS A 106 11.33 -4.46 -4.84
N ILE A 107 11.10 -4.32 -3.53
CA ILE A 107 10.96 -3.00 -2.87
C ILE A 107 12.25 -2.20 -2.98
N ALA A 108 13.40 -2.80 -2.64
CA ALA A 108 14.71 -2.16 -2.76
C ALA A 108 15.02 -1.73 -4.21
N ASN A 109 14.64 -2.55 -5.20
CA ASN A 109 14.78 -2.21 -6.62
C ASN A 109 13.95 -0.96 -7.00
N ILE A 110 12.72 -0.83 -6.47
CA ILE A 110 11.93 0.38 -6.70
C ILE A 110 12.62 1.60 -6.12
N GLU A 111 13.15 1.50 -4.90
CA GLU A 111 13.87 2.60 -4.26
C GLU A 111 15.06 3.05 -5.11
N CYS A 112 15.85 2.10 -5.66
CA CYS A 112 16.93 2.41 -6.60
C CYS A 112 16.43 3.14 -7.85
N VAL A 113 15.41 2.61 -8.52
CA VAL A 113 14.84 3.23 -9.73
C VAL A 113 14.28 4.62 -9.44
N MET A 114 13.64 4.83 -8.28
CA MET A 114 13.16 6.14 -7.86
C MET A 114 14.30 7.13 -7.64
N LEU A 115 15.40 6.71 -7.00
CA LEU A 115 16.57 7.56 -6.78
C LEU A 115 17.27 7.93 -8.09
N GLU A 116 17.38 6.98 -9.03
CA GLU A 116 17.90 7.25 -10.37
C GLU A 116 17.05 8.31 -11.08
N LEU A 117 15.72 8.18 -11.01
CA LEU A 117 14.78 9.08 -11.66
C LEU A 117 14.72 10.48 -11.01
N LEU A 118 14.93 10.58 -9.70
CA LEU A 118 14.85 11.84 -8.96
C LEU A 118 16.18 12.60 -8.90
N GLY A 119 17.32 11.91 -8.82
CA GLY A 119 18.60 12.53 -8.49
C GLY A 119 19.75 12.22 -9.44
N ASN A 120 19.54 11.45 -10.53
CA ASN A 120 20.62 10.87 -11.34
C ASN A 120 21.69 10.14 -10.51
N LEU A 121 21.30 9.64 -9.33
CA LEU A 121 22.18 8.93 -8.40
C LEU A 121 22.29 7.49 -8.90
N LYS A 122 23.25 7.24 -9.80
CA LYS A 122 23.47 5.93 -10.45
C LYS A 122 24.14 4.90 -9.55
N ASP A 123 24.84 5.36 -8.52
CA ASP A 123 25.44 4.46 -7.55
C ASP A 123 24.53 4.41 -6.34
N GLY A 124 23.99 3.21 -6.09
CA GLY A 124 23.50 2.79 -4.78
C GLY A 124 24.64 2.74 -3.78
N SER A 125 25.35 3.87 -3.60
CA SER A 125 26.25 4.07 -2.49
C SER A 125 25.43 3.72 -1.28
N ASN A 126 25.82 2.61 -0.63
CA ASN A 126 25.28 2.11 0.61
C ASN A 126 24.99 3.31 1.51
N VAL A 127 23.75 3.80 1.48
CA VAL A 127 23.27 4.86 2.37
C VAL A 127 23.21 4.15 3.70
N LYS A 128 24.38 4.03 4.33
CA LYS A 128 24.50 3.51 5.68
C LYS A 128 23.47 4.29 6.46
N SER A 129 22.58 3.57 7.13
CA SER A 129 21.57 4.16 7.99
C SER A 129 22.28 5.14 8.91
N ASP A 130 22.15 6.42 8.62
CA ASP A 130 22.72 7.48 9.43
C ASP A 130 22.09 7.40 10.82
N GLU A 131 22.79 7.90 11.84
CA GLU A 131 22.29 7.93 13.23
C GLU A 131 20.89 8.57 13.28
N LYS A 132 20.69 9.65 12.51
CA LYS A 132 19.38 10.29 12.33
C LYS A 132 18.33 9.37 11.71
N THR A 133 18.70 8.57 10.71
CA THR A 133 17.79 7.58 10.10
C THR A 133 17.32 6.56 11.13
N GLN A 134 18.22 6.14 12.03
CA GLN A 134 17.87 5.21 13.11
C GLN A 134 16.97 5.86 14.16
N ILE A 135 17.22 7.14 14.49
CA ILE A 135 16.35 7.93 15.37
C ILE A 135 14.92 7.99 14.80
N TYR A 136 14.76 8.37 13.54
CA TYR A 136 13.43 8.46 12.92
C TYR A 136 12.69 7.12 12.88
N LYS A 137 13.42 6.01 12.62
CA LYS A 137 12.84 4.66 12.70
C LYS A 137 12.35 4.34 14.12
N SER A 138 13.16 4.64 15.13
CA SER A 138 12.77 4.44 16.54
C SER A 138 11.56 5.28 16.93
N THR A 139 11.52 6.56 16.52
CA THR A 139 10.37 7.45 16.76
C THR A 139 9.11 6.92 16.08
N LEU A 140 9.23 6.42 14.84
CA LEU A 140 8.10 5.84 14.12
C LEU A 140 7.55 4.58 14.82
N ASP A 141 8.42 3.71 15.33
CA ASP A 141 8.03 2.52 16.07
C ASP A 141 7.39 2.87 17.43
N GLU A 142 7.85 3.93 18.09
CA GLU A 142 7.21 4.45 19.30
C GLU A 142 5.79 4.98 19.01
N ILE A 143 5.62 5.75 17.92
CA ILE A 143 4.31 6.24 17.48
C ILE A 143 3.37 5.03 17.23
N ARG A 144 3.82 4.03 16.47
CA ARG A 144 3.03 2.82 16.18
C ARG A 144 2.62 2.09 17.45
N THR A 145 3.57 1.83 18.34
CA THR A 145 3.33 1.10 19.59
C THR A 145 2.36 1.84 20.50
N ASN A 146 2.46 3.18 20.57
CA ASN A 146 1.53 3.99 21.34
C ASN A 146 0.12 3.96 20.71
N THR A 147 -0.01 4.18 19.41
CA THR A 147 -1.29 4.12 18.72
C THR A 147 -1.96 2.75 18.84
N GLU A 148 -1.18 1.67 18.74
CA GLU A 148 -1.68 0.31 18.95
C GLU A 148 -2.22 0.11 20.37
N LYS A 149 -1.51 0.58 21.39
CA LYS A 149 -2.01 0.55 22.78
C LYS A 149 -3.32 1.31 22.92
N MET A 150 -3.40 2.53 22.40
CA MET A 150 -4.63 3.34 22.48
C MET A 150 -5.81 2.66 21.75
N LEU A 151 -5.56 2.05 20.58
CA LEU A 151 -6.58 1.29 19.85
C LEU A 151 -7.03 0.05 20.61
N ASN A 152 -6.10 -0.67 21.24
CA ASN A 152 -6.43 -1.82 22.07
C ASN A 152 -7.27 -1.42 23.28
N ASP A 153 -6.97 -0.30 23.95
CA ASP A 153 -7.75 0.23 25.07
C ASP A 153 -9.18 0.61 24.65
N ILE A 154 -9.35 1.21 23.47
CA ILE A 154 -10.69 1.51 22.89
C ILE A 154 -11.43 0.19 22.62
N SER A 155 -10.77 -0.77 21.98
CA SER A 155 -11.39 -2.06 21.62
C SER A 155 -11.84 -2.87 22.85
N ALA A 156 -11.08 -2.78 23.95
CA ALA A 156 -11.38 -3.49 25.19
C ALA A 156 -12.55 -2.88 25.95
N THR A 157 -12.74 -1.56 25.85
CA THR A 157 -13.79 -0.85 26.59
C THR A 157 -15.14 -0.84 25.88
N GLY A 158 -15.15 -0.97 24.55
CA GLY A 158 -16.36 -0.93 23.73
C GLY A 158 -17.18 0.37 23.92
N PRO A 159 -18.22 0.61 23.10
CA PRO A 159 -19.12 1.73 23.35
C PRO A 159 -20.04 1.42 24.55
N TYR A 160 -20.58 0.21 24.63
CA TYR A 160 -21.44 -0.28 25.72
C TYR A 160 -21.57 -1.81 25.62
N ASP A 161 -22.12 -2.47 26.64
CA ASP A 161 -22.46 -3.89 26.58
C ASP A 161 -23.75 -4.08 25.75
N ALA A 162 -23.65 -4.79 24.63
CA ALA A 162 -24.79 -5.09 23.75
C ALA A 162 -25.89 -5.93 24.42
N LYS A 163 -25.61 -6.57 25.56
CA LYS A 163 -26.58 -7.36 26.35
C LYS A 163 -27.22 -6.57 27.48
N ALA A 164 -26.73 -5.38 27.78
CA ALA A 164 -27.29 -4.54 28.82
C ALA A 164 -28.56 -3.84 28.32
N ASP A 165 -29.61 -3.84 29.16
CA ASP A 165 -30.82 -3.07 28.90
C ASP A 165 -30.57 -1.60 29.26
N ILE A 166 -30.08 -0.83 28.28
CA ILE A 166 -29.75 0.60 28.41
C ILE A 166 -30.69 1.44 27.57
N SER A 167 -30.99 2.65 28.05
CA SER A 167 -31.89 3.56 27.33
C SER A 167 -31.27 4.05 26.01
N THR A 168 -32.11 4.47 25.06
CA THR A 168 -31.67 5.03 23.78
C THR A 168 -30.71 6.21 23.95
N THR A 169 -30.97 7.09 24.93
CA THR A 169 -30.15 8.27 25.21
C THR A 169 -28.77 7.88 25.74
N GLU A 170 -28.69 6.89 26.63
CA GLU A 170 -27.41 6.38 27.16
C GLU A 170 -26.59 5.70 26.06
N ARG A 171 -27.23 4.95 25.17
CA ARG A 171 -26.59 4.34 24.01
C ARG A 171 -25.94 5.38 23.10
N ILE A 172 -26.68 6.42 22.74
CA ILE A 172 -26.17 7.53 21.90
C ILE A 172 -24.98 8.22 22.57
N ASN A 173 -25.08 8.51 23.88
CA ASN A 173 -23.99 9.15 24.62
C ASN A 173 -22.73 8.27 24.66
N ALA A 174 -22.90 6.96 24.86
CA ALA A 174 -21.81 6.02 24.90
C ALA A 174 -21.12 5.84 23.53
N GLU A 175 -21.89 5.83 22.44
CA GLU A 175 -21.36 5.85 21.06
C GLU A 175 -20.63 7.16 20.74
N SER A 176 -21.17 8.31 21.17
CA SER A 176 -20.51 9.62 21.03
C SER A 176 -19.15 9.61 21.72
N LYS A 177 -19.11 9.19 22.99
CA LYS A 177 -17.87 9.12 23.77
C LYS A 177 -16.85 8.14 23.17
N HIS A 178 -17.31 7.02 22.64
CA HIS A 178 -16.44 6.07 21.94
C HIS A 178 -15.86 6.70 20.66
N THR A 179 -16.69 7.40 19.89
CA THR A 179 -16.27 8.11 18.68
C THR A 179 -15.26 9.22 18.99
N GLU A 180 -15.47 9.97 20.07
CA GLU A 180 -14.52 10.99 20.54
C GLU A 180 -13.15 10.39 20.87
N LYS A 181 -13.09 9.22 21.51
CA LYS A 181 -11.82 8.52 21.75
C LYS A 181 -11.13 8.12 20.44
N VAL A 182 -11.88 7.59 19.47
CA VAL A 182 -11.34 7.23 18.15
C VAL A 182 -10.79 8.47 17.42
N ILE A 183 -11.51 9.59 17.47
CA ILE A 183 -11.08 10.87 16.90
C ILE A 183 -9.81 11.37 17.61
N CYS A 184 -9.74 11.24 18.93
CA CYS A 184 -8.56 11.62 19.71
C CYS A 184 -7.32 10.83 19.27
N VAL A 185 -7.44 9.50 19.14
CA VAL A 185 -6.35 8.65 18.64
C VAL A 185 -5.90 9.05 17.24
N ALA A 186 -6.85 9.26 16.33
CA ALA A 186 -6.55 9.66 14.95
C ALA A 186 -5.85 11.03 14.90
N THR A 187 -6.34 11.99 15.68
CA THR A 187 -5.75 13.34 15.76
C THR A 187 -4.32 13.29 16.31
N THR A 188 -4.10 12.56 17.42
CA THR A 188 -2.77 12.39 18.01
C THR A 188 -1.79 11.73 17.04
N LEU A 189 -2.23 10.71 16.29
CA LEU A 189 -1.40 10.07 15.27
C LEU A 189 -0.97 11.07 14.20
N VAL A 190 -1.92 11.82 13.65
CA VAL A 190 -1.66 12.80 12.58
C VAL A 190 -0.70 13.90 13.05
N GLU A 191 -0.89 14.42 14.27
CA GLU A 191 -0.01 15.45 14.84
C GLU A 191 1.42 14.94 15.02
N ARG A 192 1.60 13.73 15.59
CA ARG A 192 2.93 13.14 15.78
C ARG A 192 3.63 12.84 14.46
N MET A 193 2.90 12.33 13.45
CA MET A 193 3.46 12.10 12.12
C MET A 193 3.87 13.41 11.43
N LYS A 194 3.05 14.46 11.54
CA LYS A 194 3.39 15.79 10.99
C LYS A 194 4.66 16.35 11.62
N ALA A 195 4.78 16.28 12.94
CA ALA A 195 5.96 16.74 13.65
C ALA A 195 7.23 16.01 13.19
N MET A 196 7.18 14.68 13.11
CA MET A 196 8.33 13.87 12.65
C MET A 196 8.72 14.19 11.20
N ILE A 197 7.74 14.30 10.28
CA ILE A 197 8.01 14.65 8.87
C ILE A 197 8.61 16.06 8.78
N GLN A 198 8.12 17.02 9.57
CA GLN A 198 8.65 18.38 9.59
C GLN A 198 10.13 18.39 10.03
N GLU A 199 10.49 17.61 11.06
CA GLU A 199 11.88 17.47 11.51
C GLU A 199 12.76 16.85 10.43
N MET A 200 12.29 15.78 9.77
CA MET A 200 13.01 15.14 8.66
C MET A 200 13.27 16.11 7.51
N VAL A 201 12.25 16.90 7.12
CA VAL A 201 12.39 17.89 6.05
C VAL A 201 13.36 18.99 6.44
N ASN A 202 13.28 19.51 7.67
CA ASN A 202 14.20 20.52 8.17
C ASN A 202 15.64 20.01 8.17
N ASP A 203 15.87 18.76 8.58
CA ASP A 203 17.20 18.14 8.57
C ASP A 203 17.76 17.98 7.16
N CYS A 204 16.93 17.59 6.18
CA CYS A 204 17.31 17.59 4.78
C CYS A 204 17.69 18.99 4.30
N LEU A 205 16.89 20.01 4.61
CA LEU A 205 17.17 21.40 4.21
C LEU A 205 18.46 21.94 4.82
N ASN A 206 18.76 21.57 6.08
CA ASN A 206 19.99 21.98 6.77
C ASN A 206 21.24 21.29 6.21
N ASN A 207 21.10 20.07 5.70
CA ASN A 207 22.20 19.30 5.11
C ASN A 207 22.44 19.63 3.64
N MET A 208 21.52 20.32 2.97
CA MET A 208 21.75 20.86 1.63
C MET A 208 22.65 22.10 1.75
N GLU A 209 23.63 22.23 0.84
CA GLU A 209 24.37 23.48 0.69
C GLU A 209 23.40 24.65 0.43
N PRO A 210 23.76 25.90 0.81
CA PRO A 210 22.88 27.04 0.60
C PRO A 210 22.43 27.11 -0.86
N MET A 211 21.14 26.87 -1.09
CA MET A 211 20.56 26.90 -2.43
C MET A 211 20.87 28.26 -3.06
N THR A 212 21.60 28.26 -4.17
CA THR A 212 22.07 29.49 -4.84
C THR A 212 20.94 30.30 -5.49
N PHE A 213 19.68 29.82 -5.41
CA PHE A 213 18.52 30.45 -6.02
C PHE A 213 17.31 30.46 -5.06
N PRO A 214 16.87 31.64 -4.58
CA PRO A 214 15.75 31.79 -3.64
C PRO A 214 14.40 31.22 -4.12
N TRP A 215 14.21 31.07 -5.44
CA TRP A 215 12.97 30.60 -6.05
C TRP A 215 12.81 29.08 -6.08
N ALA A 216 13.85 28.31 -5.75
CA ALA A 216 13.82 26.85 -5.81
C ALA A 216 12.94 26.19 -4.71
N LEU A 217 12.54 26.94 -3.69
CA LEU A 217 11.74 26.44 -2.56
C LEU A 217 10.21 26.62 -2.74
N ILE A 218 9.79 27.36 -3.77
CA ILE A 218 8.37 27.62 -4.06
C ILE A 218 7.95 26.70 -5.20
N GLY A 219 7.85 25.41 -4.90
CA GLY A 219 7.36 24.37 -5.82
C GLY A 219 6.14 23.69 -5.26
#